data_AF-A0A2P2MKG9-F1
#
_entry.id   AF-A0A2P2MKG9-F1
#
_cell.length_a   1.000
_cell.length_b   1.000
_cell.length_c   1.000
_cell.angle_alpha   90.00
_cell.angle_beta   90.00
_cell.angle_gamma   90.00
#
_symmetry.space_group_name_H-M   'P 1'
#
loop_
_entity.id
_entity.type
_entity.pdbx_description
1 polymer ?
#
loop_
_entity_poly.entity_id
_entity_poly.type
_entity_poly.pdbx_seq_one_letter_code
_entity_poly.pdbx_strand_id
1 'polypeptide(L)'
;MVPLIIYHLKRKYLCKTEAELKEAWSPGDLGYATRIPGDMLIITIVLCYSVISPLIIPFGVVYFGLGWLILRNQALKVYVPSFESYGRMWPHIHTRILAALLLYQVTMLGYFGVKEFVYTPFLIPLPILSLLFGYVCHKKFYRSFSNTALEVACQELKEIPNMEHVFRSFVPPSLSSEKTEDDQFEDALSQVSRMGSLA
;
A
#
# COMPACT_ATOMS: atom_id res chain seq x y z
N MET A 1 18.25 0.54 -9.16
CA MET A 1 19.68 0.16 -9.24
C MET A 1 19.85 -1.35 -9.11
N VAL A 2 19.56 -1.93 -7.94
CA VAL A 2 19.68 -3.38 -7.69
C VAL A 2 18.99 -4.28 -8.73
N PRO A 3 17.72 -4.09 -9.11
CA PRO A 3 17.07 -4.97 -10.09
C PRO A 3 17.71 -4.89 -11.49
N LEU A 4 18.23 -3.72 -11.86
CA LEU A 4 18.80 -3.48 -13.18
C LEU A 4 20.19 -4.12 -13.33
N ILE A 5 20.98 -4.12 -12.25
CA ILE A 5 22.29 -4.80 -12.17
C ILE A 5 22.09 -6.32 -12.17
N ILE A 6 21.15 -6.82 -11.35
CA ILE A 6 20.80 -8.25 -11.31
C ILE A 6 20.34 -8.73 -12.68
N TYR A 7 19.48 -7.97 -13.35
CA TYR A 7 19.02 -8.31 -14.70
C TYR A 7 20.19 -8.43 -15.68
N HIS A 8 21.11 -7.44 -15.73
CA HIS A 8 22.25 -7.49 -16.64
C HIS A 8 23.20 -8.66 -16.32
N LEU A 9 23.36 -9.01 -15.04
CA LEU A 9 24.18 -10.13 -14.61
C LEU A 9 23.52 -11.47 -14.99
N LYS A 10 22.23 -11.63 -14.71
CA LYS A 10 21.45 -12.83 -15.09
C LYS A 10 21.43 -13.03 -16.59
N ARG A 11 21.19 -11.96 -17.35
CA ARG A 11 21.20 -12.00 -18.82
C ARG A 11 22.55 -12.46 -19.37
N LYS A 12 23.67 -12.02 -18.78
CA LYS A 12 25.01 -12.34 -19.28
C LYS A 12 25.46 -13.76 -18.92
N TYR A 13 25.08 -14.27 -17.75
CA TYR A 13 25.66 -15.52 -17.20
C TYR A 13 24.69 -16.68 -17.02
N LEU A 14 23.38 -16.42 -16.87
CA LEU A 14 22.39 -17.43 -16.47
C LEU A 14 21.31 -17.69 -17.52
N CYS A 15 20.80 -16.67 -18.20
CA CYS A 15 19.71 -16.83 -19.18
C CYS A 15 20.24 -17.44 -20.49
N LYS A 16 19.81 -18.67 -20.81
CA LYS A 16 20.08 -19.35 -22.09
C LYS A 16 18.83 -19.48 -22.96
N THR A 17 17.64 -19.40 -22.36
CA THR A 17 16.34 -19.53 -23.04
C THR A 17 15.50 -18.25 -22.95
N GLU A 18 14.56 -18.06 -23.88
CA GLU A 18 13.66 -16.89 -23.89
C GLU A 18 12.77 -16.83 -22.64
N ALA A 19 12.36 -17.98 -22.11
CA ALA A 19 11.59 -18.07 -20.87
C ALA A 19 12.38 -17.55 -19.65
N GLU A 20 13.66 -17.95 -19.51
CA GLU A 20 14.54 -17.45 -18.43
C GLU A 20 14.81 -15.95 -18.55
N LEU A 21 14.79 -15.40 -19.78
CA LEU A 21 14.91 -13.97 -20.00
C LEU A 21 13.64 -13.24 -19.54
N LYS A 22 12.45 -13.75 -19.87
CA LYS A 22 11.15 -13.20 -19.43
C LYS A 22 11.05 -13.20 -17.91
N GLU A 23 11.44 -14.29 -17.26
CA GLU A 23 11.46 -14.38 -15.80
C GLU A 23 12.47 -13.41 -15.17
N ALA A 24 13.65 -13.22 -15.77
CA ALA A 24 14.62 -12.24 -15.30
C ALA A 24 14.14 -10.78 -15.43
N TRP A 25 13.18 -10.51 -16.31
CA TRP A 25 12.50 -9.21 -16.47
C TRP A 25 11.28 -9.04 -15.57
N SER A 26 10.80 -10.10 -14.91
CA SER A 26 9.60 -10.04 -14.09
C SER A 26 9.69 -8.89 -13.06
N PRO A 27 8.72 -7.97 -13.05
CA PRO A 27 8.74 -6.86 -12.13
C PRO A 27 8.56 -7.34 -10.69
N GLY A 28 9.25 -6.69 -9.76
CA GLY A 28 9.06 -6.96 -8.34
C GLY A 28 7.72 -6.43 -7.82
N ASP A 29 7.32 -6.90 -6.64
CA ASP A 29 6.19 -6.35 -5.90
C ASP A 29 6.55 -4.98 -5.27
N LEU A 30 5.52 -4.22 -4.91
CA LEU A 30 5.62 -2.92 -4.24
C LEU A 30 6.35 -2.98 -2.88
N GLY A 31 6.48 -4.17 -2.27
CA GLY A 31 7.19 -4.35 -1.01
C GLY A 31 6.43 -3.75 0.17
N TYR A 32 5.11 -3.97 0.23
CA TYR A 32 4.23 -3.42 1.27
C TYR A 32 4.71 -3.71 2.69
N ALA A 33 5.29 -4.89 2.92
CA ALA A 33 5.76 -5.34 4.23
C ALA A 33 6.92 -4.49 4.79
N THR A 34 7.77 -3.91 3.94
CA THR A 34 8.96 -3.14 4.38
C THR A 34 8.72 -1.64 4.26
N ARG A 35 8.07 -1.19 3.17
CA ARG A 35 7.85 0.23 2.92
C ARG A 35 6.88 0.86 3.92
N ILE A 36 5.72 0.23 4.16
CA ILE A 36 4.69 0.82 5.03
C ILE A 36 5.24 1.02 6.45
N PRO A 37 5.86 0.03 7.12
CA PRO A 37 6.40 0.25 8.46
C PRO A 37 7.48 1.34 8.50
N GLY A 38 8.33 1.43 7.48
CA GLY A 38 9.34 2.49 7.36
C GLY A 38 8.70 3.88 7.30
N ASP A 39 7.70 4.08 6.44
CA ASP A 39 7.00 5.34 6.33
C ASP A 39 6.21 5.69 7.61
N MET A 40 5.58 4.70 8.25
CA MET A 40 4.88 4.89 9.53
C MET A 40 5.82 5.35 10.66
N LEU A 41 7.05 4.83 10.71
CA LEU A 41 8.07 5.26 11.66
C LEU A 41 8.43 6.74 11.44
N ILE A 42 8.63 7.14 10.18
CA ILE A 42 8.98 8.52 9.83
C ILE A 42 7.84 9.47 10.18
N ILE A 43 6.58 9.12 9.89
CA ILE A 43 5.41 9.90 10.32
C ILE A 43 5.43 10.09 11.84
N THR A 44 5.68 9.01 12.59
CA THR A 44 5.68 9.05 14.05
C THR A 44 6.77 9.97 14.59
N ILE A 45 7.99 9.90 14.03
CA ILE A 45 9.11 10.77 14.41
C ILE A 45 8.79 12.24 14.09
N VAL A 46 8.37 12.54 12.87
CA VAL A 46 8.04 13.91 12.44
C VAL A 46 6.95 14.49 13.35
N LEU A 47 5.92 13.70 13.66
CA LEU A 47 4.83 14.12 14.53
C LEU A 47 5.33 14.39 15.95
N CYS A 48 6.00 13.43 16.60
CA CYS A 48 6.47 13.58 17.98
C CYS A 48 7.46 14.73 18.16
N TYR A 49 8.40 14.90 17.23
CA TYR A 49 9.42 15.96 17.32
C TYR A 49 8.91 17.33 16.87
N SER A 50 7.76 17.42 16.17
CA SER A 50 7.23 18.70 15.69
C SER A 50 6.99 19.74 16.81
N VAL A 51 6.59 19.30 18.00
CA VAL A 51 6.36 20.17 19.16
C VAL A 51 7.67 20.63 19.81
N ILE A 52 8.73 19.82 19.71
CA ILE A 52 10.04 20.12 20.31
C ILE A 52 10.85 21.01 19.36
N SER A 53 10.91 20.63 18.09
CA SER A 53 11.64 21.33 17.02
C SER A 53 10.77 21.39 15.76
N PRO A 54 10.06 22.52 15.51
CA PRO A 54 9.14 22.63 14.38
C PRO A 54 9.85 22.59 13.02
N LEU A 55 11.17 22.79 13.01
CA LEU A 55 12.01 22.74 11.81
C LEU A 55 12.05 21.33 11.19
N ILE A 56 11.63 20.26 11.90
CA ILE A 56 11.52 18.91 11.33
C ILE A 56 10.37 18.77 10.31
N ILE A 57 9.31 19.58 10.45
CA ILE A 57 8.12 19.52 9.58
C ILE A 57 8.46 19.71 8.10
N PRO A 58 9.19 20.78 7.67
CA PRO A 58 9.52 20.95 6.26
C PRO A 58 10.33 19.78 5.70
N PHE A 59 11.25 19.18 6.47
CA PHE A 59 11.96 17.98 6.03
C PHE A 59 11.04 16.78 5.88
N GLY A 60 10.08 16.59 6.80
CA GLY A 60 9.04 15.57 6.70
C GLY A 60 8.16 15.76 5.45
N VAL A 61 7.74 16.99 5.17
CA VAL A 61 6.94 17.32 3.97
C VAL A 61 7.73 17.02 2.69
N VAL A 62 9.01 17.38 2.64
CA VAL A 62 9.87 17.05 1.49
C VAL A 62 10.02 15.54 1.33
N TYR A 63 10.21 14.80 2.42
CA TYR A 63 10.27 13.33 2.39
C TYR A 63 9.01 12.71 1.80
N PHE A 64 7.83 13.05 2.31
CA PHE A 64 6.56 12.50 1.81
C PHE A 64 6.21 13.03 0.41
N GLY A 65 6.56 14.28 0.09
CA GLY A 65 6.32 14.87 -1.23
C GLY A 65 7.13 14.20 -2.34
N LEU A 66 8.44 14.01 -2.13
CA LEU A 66 9.29 13.27 -3.05
C LEU A 66 8.92 11.79 -3.08
N GLY A 67 8.65 11.20 -1.91
CA GLY A 67 8.18 9.82 -1.79
C GLY A 67 6.91 9.56 -2.61
N TRP A 68 5.92 10.45 -2.52
CA TRP A 68 4.69 10.38 -3.33
C TRP A 68 4.97 10.44 -4.82
N LEU A 69 5.80 11.40 -5.28
CA LEU A 69 6.12 11.54 -6.69
C LEU A 69 6.84 10.30 -7.24
N ILE A 70 7.83 9.79 -6.52
CA ILE A 70 8.60 8.62 -6.92
C ILE A 70 7.72 7.37 -6.90
N LEU A 71 6.99 7.15 -5.80
CA LEU A 71 6.15 5.98 -5.62
C LEU A 71 5.04 5.92 -6.67
N ARG A 72 4.40 7.05 -6.97
CA ARG A 72 3.38 7.13 -8.02
C ARG A 72 3.94 6.71 -9.37
N ASN A 73 5.13 7.20 -9.74
CA ASN A 73 5.77 6.83 -11.00
C ASN A 73 6.18 5.35 -11.03
N GLN A 74 6.70 4.82 -9.92
CA GLN A 74 7.09 3.41 -9.85
C GLN A 74 5.89 2.46 -9.84
N ALA A 75 4.80 2.83 -9.17
CA ALA A 75 3.56 2.04 -9.14
C ALA A 75 2.90 1.96 -10.53
N LEU A 76 3.05 3.00 -11.36
CA LEU A 76 2.48 3.01 -12.72
C LEU A 76 3.36 2.33 -13.77
N LYS A 77 4.69 2.28 -13.57
CA LYS A 77 5.64 1.89 -14.63
C LYS A 77 6.49 0.67 -14.33
N VAL A 78 6.60 0.26 -13.06
CA VAL A 78 7.60 -0.74 -12.64
C VAL A 78 6.99 -1.86 -11.83
N TYR A 79 6.21 -1.57 -10.80
CA TYR A 79 5.73 -2.61 -9.90
C TYR A 79 4.41 -3.20 -10.37
N VAL A 80 4.27 -4.52 -10.21
CA VAL A 80 3.02 -5.24 -10.41
C VAL A 80 2.61 -5.81 -9.05
N PRO A 81 1.39 -5.52 -8.56
CA PRO A 81 0.94 -6.03 -7.27
C PRO A 81 0.79 -7.55 -7.34
N SER A 82 1.43 -8.28 -6.41
CA SER A 82 1.32 -9.75 -6.37
C SER A 82 -0.05 -10.26 -5.89
N PHE A 83 -0.84 -9.40 -5.26
CA PHE A 83 -2.16 -9.76 -4.74
C PHE A 83 -3.09 -8.54 -4.72
N GLU A 84 -4.38 -8.78 -4.97
CA GLU A 84 -5.42 -7.77 -4.83
C GLU A 84 -6.08 -7.84 -3.45
N SER A 85 -5.69 -6.92 -2.57
CA SER A 85 -6.20 -6.89 -1.18
C SER A 85 -7.38 -5.94 -0.95
N TYR A 86 -7.85 -5.20 -1.97
CA TYR A 86 -8.98 -4.27 -1.87
C TYR A 86 -8.90 -3.29 -0.68
N GLY A 87 -7.68 -2.87 -0.30
CA GLY A 87 -7.46 -1.93 0.80
C GLY A 87 -7.56 -2.53 2.21
N ARG A 88 -7.54 -3.86 2.37
CA ARG A 88 -7.61 -4.54 3.68
C ARG A 88 -6.51 -4.14 4.68
N MET A 89 -5.40 -3.57 4.19
CA MET A 89 -4.32 -3.01 5.01
C MET A 89 -4.68 -1.66 5.66
N TRP A 90 -5.66 -0.92 5.12
CA TRP A 90 -6.01 0.43 5.57
C TRP A 90 -6.43 0.52 7.04
N PRO A 91 -7.30 -0.36 7.58
CA PRO A 91 -7.65 -0.32 9.00
C PRO A 91 -6.43 -0.45 9.91
N HIS A 92 -5.45 -1.25 9.51
CA HIS A 92 -4.21 -1.46 10.25
C HIS A 92 -3.24 -0.27 10.14
N ILE A 93 -3.20 0.40 8.99
CA ILE A 93 -2.48 1.68 8.86
C ILE A 93 -3.14 2.75 9.73
N HIS A 94 -4.46 2.87 9.69
CA HIS A 94 -5.22 3.84 10.46
C HIS A 94 -5.03 3.67 11.98
N THR A 95 -5.06 2.44 12.50
CA THR A 95 -4.79 2.20 13.93
C THR A 95 -3.37 2.58 14.33
N ARG A 96 -2.37 2.35 13.46
CA ARG A 96 -0.98 2.79 13.70
C ARG A 96 -0.84 4.31 13.67
N ILE A 97 -1.53 5.00 12.76
CA ILE A 97 -1.55 6.48 12.71
C ILE A 97 -2.19 7.04 13.98
N LEU A 98 -3.30 6.44 14.46
CA LEU A 98 -3.91 6.83 15.73
C LEU A 98 -2.97 6.59 16.92
N ALA A 99 -2.24 5.48 16.94
CA ALA A 99 -1.24 5.22 17.98
C ALA A 99 -0.11 6.27 17.94
N ALA A 100 0.37 6.65 16.75
CA ALA A 100 1.35 7.72 16.60
C ALA A 100 0.80 9.08 17.08
N LEU A 101 -0.47 9.37 16.82
CA LEU A 101 -1.15 10.58 17.29
C LEU A 101 -1.26 10.62 18.82
N LEU A 102 -1.60 9.49 19.45
CA LEU A 102 -1.62 9.37 20.91
C LEU A 102 -0.22 9.55 21.50
N LEU A 103 0.80 8.94 20.90
CA LEU A 103 2.19 9.10 21.31
C LEU A 103 2.63 10.57 21.23
N TYR A 104 2.23 11.26 20.17
CA TYR A 104 2.46 12.70 20.00
C TYR A 104 1.81 13.51 21.12
N GLN A 105 0.55 13.24 21.46
CA GLN A 105 -0.16 13.95 22.54
C GLN A 105 0.46 13.69 23.92
N VAL A 106 0.92 12.46 24.19
CA VAL A 106 1.68 12.14 25.41
C VAL A 106 3.01 12.90 25.44
N THR A 107 3.73 12.92 24.32
CA THR A 107 5.00 13.66 24.19
C THR A 107 4.78 15.17 24.40
N MET A 108 3.70 15.72 23.82
CA MET A 108 3.30 17.12 23.97
C MET A 108 2.98 17.46 25.43
N LEU A 109 2.19 16.62 26.11
CA LEU A 109 1.91 16.78 27.55
C LEU A 109 3.18 16.73 28.39
N GLY A 110 4.08 15.79 28.11
CA GLY A 110 5.36 15.68 28.80
C GLY A 110 6.25 16.92 28.60
N TYR A 111 6.36 17.41 27.37
CA TYR A 111 7.18 18.57 27.04
C TYR A 111 6.65 19.86 27.70
N PHE A 112 5.35 20.13 27.61
CA PHE A 112 4.75 21.32 28.26
C PHE A 112 4.71 21.21 29.78
N GLY A 113 4.59 19.99 30.32
CA GLY A 113 4.69 19.72 31.75
C GLY A 113 6.06 20.08 32.31
N VAL A 114 7.15 19.69 31.63
CA VAL A 114 8.53 20.06 32.02
C VAL A 114 8.77 21.57 31.88
N LYS A 115 8.08 22.24 30.95
CA LYS A 115 8.14 23.69 30.77
C LYS A 115 7.25 24.47 31.75
N GLU A 116 6.59 23.80 32.70
CA GLU A 116 5.69 24.38 33.70
C GLU A 116 4.62 25.32 33.09
N PHE A 117 4.07 24.95 31.95
CA PHE A 117 3.09 25.79 31.26
C PHE A 117 1.72 25.72 31.95
N VAL A 118 1.17 26.86 32.35
CA VAL A 118 -0.09 26.97 33.12
C VAL A 118 -1.29 26.33 32.41
N TYR A 119 -1.32 26.36 31.08
CA TYR A 119 -2.42 25.80 30.28
C TYR A 119 -2.25 24.32 29.92
N THR A 120 -1.23 23.63 30.44
CA THR A 120 -1.02 22.18 30.22
C THR A 120 -2.26 21.32 30.53
N PRO A 121 -3.06 21.58 31.58
CA PRO A 121 -4.27 20.80 31.85
C PRO A 121 -5.31 20.82 30.72
N PHE A 122 -5.32 21.87 29.88
CA PHE A 122 -6.21 21.95 28.72
C PHE A 122 -5.88 20.92 27.63
N LEU A 123 -4.68 20.34 27.66
CA LEU A 123 -4.24 19.31 26.71
C LEU A 123 -4.66 17.89 27.13
N ILE A 124 -5.08 17.68 28.38
CA ILE A 124 -5.48 16.35 28.91
C ILE A 124 -6.72 15.77 28.20
N PRO A 125 -7.74 16.56 27.80
CA PRO A 125 -8.88 16.03 27.06
C PRO A 125 -8.55 15.52 25.65
N LEU A 126 -7.45 15.97 25.01
CA LEU A 126 -7.10 15.59 23.64
C LEU A 126 -6.86 14.08 23.44
N PRO A 127 -6.06 13.38 24.28
CA PRO A 127 -5.91 11.92 24.16
C PRO A 127 -7.22 11.16 24.36
N ILE A 128 -8.08 11.63 25.26
CA ILE A 128 -9.41 11.03 25.48
C ILE A 128 -10.26 11.16 24.22
N LEU A 129 -10.31 12.36 23.63
CA LEU A 129 -11.04 12.62 22.39
C LEU A 129 -10.50 11.77 21.22
N SER A 130 -9.17 11.61 21.15
CA SER A 130 -8.51 10.82 20.09
C SER A 130 -8.80 9.33 20.22
N LEU A 131 -8.85 8.80 21.45
CA LEU A 131 -9.29 7.43 21.71
C LEU A 131 -10.77 7.23 21.36
N LEU A 132 -11.63 8.18 21.73
CA LEU A 132 -13.05 8.14 21.39
C LEU A 132 -13.26 8.15 19.87
N PHE A 133 -12.55 9.03 19.16
CA PHE A 133 -12.56 9.08 17.70
C PHE A 133 -12.11 7.73 17.10
N GLY A 134 -11.01 7.17 17.60
CA GLY A 134 -10.54 5.85 17.17
C GLY A 134 -11.57 4.74 17.38
N TYR A 135 -12.23 4.73 18.53
CA TYR A 135 -13.29 3.76 18.84
C TYR A 135 -14.51 3.92 17.92
N VAL A 136 -14.98 5.14 17.70
CA VAL A 136 -16.11 5.43 16.80
C VAL A 136 -15.77 5.01 15.37
N CYS A 137 -14.59 5.38 14.87
CA CYS A 137 -14.15 5.00 13.52
C CYS A 137 -13.99 3.49 13.37
N HIS A 138 -13.41 2.81 14.36
CA HIS A 138 -13.30 1.35 14.34
C HIS A 138 -14.69 0.70 14.30
N LYS A 139 -15.61 1.11 15.17
CA LYS A 139 -16.98 0.55 15.21
C LYS A 139 -17.75 0.81 13.92
N LYS A 140 -17.59 1.99 13.31
CA LYS A 140 -18.33 2.39 12.11
C LYS A 140 -17.76 1.81 10.81
N PHE A 141 -16.44 1.89 10.63
CA PHE A 141 -15.82 1.63 9.33
C PHE A 141 -15.15 0.26 9.23
N TYR A 142 -14.68 -0.34 10.34
CA TYR A 142 -13.94 -1.61 10.29
C TYR A 142 -14.74 -2.73 9.62
N ARG A 143 -16.05 -2.80 9.89
CA ARG A 143 -16.95 -3.79 9.28
C ARG A 143 -16.94 -3.72 7.74
N SER A 144 -16.84 -2.52 7.18
CA SER A 144 -16.82 -2.30 5.73
C SER A 144 -15.53 -2.79 5.06
N PHE A 145 -14.41 -2.85 5.80
CA PHE A 145 -13.13 -3.34 5.27
C PHE A 145 -12.94 -4.84 5.50
N SER A 146 -13.63 -5.41 6.49
CA SER A 146 -13.55 -6.84 6.78
C SER A 146 -14.41 -7.67 5.83
N ASN A 147 -15.60 -7.18 5.49
CA ASN A 147 -16.62 -7.95 4.80
C ASN A 147 -17.16 -7.17 3.59
N THR A 148 -17.28 -7.84 2.45
CA THR A 148 -17.95 -7.30 1.26
C THR A 148 -19.45 -7.16 1.53
N ALA A 149 -20.03 -6.02 1.13
CA ALA A 149 -21.46 -5.78 1.30
C ALA A 149 -22.29 -6.65 0.35
N LEU A 150 -23.35 -7.30 0.89
CA LEU A 150 -24.23 -8.17 0.11
C LEU A 150 -24.92 -7.40 -1.03
N GLU A 151 -25.29 -6.15 -0.79
CA GLU A 151 -25.89 -5.27 -1.80
C GLU A 151 -24.99 -5.13 -3.05
N VAL A 152 -23.68 -4.98 -2.86
CA VAL A 152 -22.71 -4.91 -3.96
C VAL A 152 -22.56 -6.28 -4.63
N ALA A 153 -22.58 -7.37 -3.85
CA ALA A 153 -22.51 -8.72 -4.39
C ALA A 153 -23.76 -9.15 -5.18
N CYS A 154 -24.92 -8.57 -4.88
CA CYS A 154 -26.19 -8.83 -5.58
C CYS A 154 -26.41 -7.97 -6.83
N GLN A 155 -25.55 -6.98 -7.09
CA GLN A 155 -25.62 -6.23 -8.35
C GLN A 155 -25.36 -7.15 -9.53
N GLU A 156 -26.05 -6.91 -10.65
CA GLU A 156 -25.89 -7.75 -11.84
C GLU A 156 -24.42 -7.79 -12.26
N LEU A 157 -23.89 -9.01 -12.37
CA LEU A 157 -22.54 -9.21 -12.83
C LEU A 157 -22.45 -8.76 -14.30
N LYS A 158 -21.45 -7.94 -14.59
CA LYS A 158 -21.13 -7.53 -15.96
C LYS A 158 -20.78 -8.72 -16.85
N GLU A 159 -20.24 -9.79 -16.26
CA GLU A 159 -19.86 -11.02 -16.94
C GLU A 159 -20.33 -12.25 -16.14
N ILE A 160 -20.90 -13.23 -16.84
CA ILE A 160 -21.35 -14.48 -16.23
C ILE A 160 -20.11 -15.35 -15.98
N PRO A 161 -19.83 -15.76 -14.72
CA PRO A 161 -18.63 -16.53 -14.42
C PRO A 161 -18.68 -17.91 -15.08
N ASN A 162 -17.65 -18.25 -15.85
CA ASN A 162 -17.49 -19.59 -16.39
C ASN A 162 -17.04 -20.55 -15.27
N MET A 163 -17.88 -21.53 -14.92
CA MET A 163 -17.63 -22.47 -13.82
C MET A 163 -16.36 -23.30 -14.01
N GLU A 164 -16.01 -23.63 -15.25
CA GLU A 164 -14.76 -24.35 -15.57
C GLU A 164 -13.54 -23.49 -15.25
N HIS A 165 -13.60 -22.19 -15.55
CA HIS A 165 -12.53 -21.24 -15.24
C HIS A 165 -12.33 -21.13 -13.73
N VAL A 166 -13.42 -21.03 -12.96
CA VAL A 166 -13.36 -21.00 -11.49
C VAL A 166 -12.72 -22.27 -10.93
N PHE A 167 -13.10 -23.45 -11.41
CA PHE A 167 -12.51 -24.71 -10.95
C PHE A 167 -10.99 -24.75 -11.23
N ARG A 168 -10.59 -24.37 -12.45
CA ARG A 168 -9.17 -24.31 -12.84
C ARG A 168 -8.34 -23.36 -12.00
N SER A 169 -8.88 -22.21 -11.59
CA SER A 169 -8.15 -21.24 -10.75
C SER A 169 -7.72 -21.80 -9.38
N PHE A 170 -8.35 -22.86 -8.89
CA PHE A 170 -8.00 -23.50 -7.62
C PHE A 170 -7.18 -24.79 -7.77
N VAL A 171 -6.80 -25.18 -9.01
CA VAL A 171 -5.91 -26.31 -9.26
C VAL A 171 -4.47 -25.90 -8.92
N PRO A 172 -3.72 -26.69 -8.14
CA PRO A 172 -2.34 -26.33 -7.81
C PRO A 172 -1.46 -26.32 -9.07
N PRO A 173 -0.47 -25.41 -9.16
CA PRO A 173 0.35 -25.25 -10.37
C PRO A 173 1.06 -26.52 -10.85
N SER A 174 1.34 -27.47 -9.95
CA SER A 174 1.95 -28.76 -10.29
C SER A 174 1.04 -29.72 -11.05
N LEU A 175 -0.28 -29.50 -11.01
CA LEU A 175 -1.30 -30.36 -11.64
C LEU A 175 -2.00 -29.67 -12.82
N SER A 176 -1.67 -28.41 -13.13
CA SER A 176 -2.25 -27.73 -14.30
C SER A 176 -1.63 -28.29 -15.59
N SER A 177 -2.49 -28.74 -16.51
CA SER A 177 -2.06 -29.27 -17.81
C SER A 177 -1.55 -28.17 -18.76
N GLU A 178 -1.89 -26.92 -18.49
CA GLU A 178 -1.29 -25.77 -19.15
C GLU A 178 0.07 -25.51 -18.49
N LYS A 179 1.15 -25.64 -19.28
CA LYS A 179 2.35 -24.84 -19.02
C LYS A 179 1.86 -23.41 -18.97
N THR A 180 2.07 -22.69 -17.88
CA THR A 180 1.77 -21.27 -17.76
C THR A 180 2.26 -20.55 -19.03
N GLU A 181 1.34 -20.32 -19.97
CA GLU A 181 1.55 -19.34 -21.02
C GLU A 181 1.44 -18.03 -20.29
N ASP A 182 2.56 -17.63 -19.68
CA ASP A 182 2.72 -16.39 -18.93
C ASP A 182 1.92 -15.30 -19.63
N ASP A 183 0.86 -14.90 -18.94
CA ASP A 183 -0.20 -14.04 -19.39
C ASP A 183 0.30 -13.05 -20.43
N GLN A 184 -0.37 -13.08 -21.57
CA GLN A 184 -0.42 -11.97 -22.49
C GLN A 184 -0.77 -10.74 -21.64
N PHE A 185 0.23 -9.98 -21.20
CA PHE A 185 0.06 -8.65 -20.67
C PHE A 185 -0.58 -7.85 -21.82
N GLU A 186 -1.91 -7.90 -21.94
CA GLU A 186 -2.64 -6.89 -22.70
C GLU A 186 -2.36 -5.58 -21.97
N ASP A 187 -1.35 -4.85 -22.45
CA ASP A 187 -1.19 -3.44 -22.19
C ASP A 187 -2.56 -2.79 -22.33
N ALA A 188 -3.02 -2.02 -21.34
CA ALA A 188 -4.27 -1.26 -21.43
C ALA A 188 -4.30 -0.28 -22.63
N LEU A 189 -3.18 -0.10 -23.33
CA LEU A 189 -3.04 0.64 -24.58
C LEU A 189 -3.43 -0.17 -25.84
N SER A 190 -3.43 -1.51 -25.80
CA SER A 190 -3.79 -2.35 -26.95
C SER A 190 -5.27 -2.26 -27.30
N GLN A 191 -6.14 -2.13 -26.28
CA GLN A 191 -7.57 -1.92 -26.47
C GLN A 191 -7.89 -0.57 -27.14
N VAL A 192 -7.11 0.47 -26.85
CA VAL A 192 -7.24 1.79 -27.50
C VAL A 192 -6.81 1.73 -28.97
N SER A 193 -5.74 0.98 -29.28
CA SER A 193 -5.29 0.78 -30.67
C SER A 193 -6.29 -0.01 -31.51
N ARG A 194 -6.97 -1.00 -30.93
CA ARG A 194 -8.00 -1.79 -31.63
C ARG A 194 -9.24 -0.97 -31.96
N MET A 195 -9.61 -0.04 -31.08
CA MET A 195 -10.79 0.82 -31.26
C MET A 195 -10.54 1.97 -32.26
N GLY A 196 -9.27 2.40 -32.42
CA GLY A 196 -8.89 3.41 -33.43
C GLY A 196 -8.70 2.88 -34.85
N SER A 197 -8.60 1.56 -35.05
CA SER A 197 -8.43 0.95 -36.39
C SER A 197 -9.76 0.53 -37.05
N LEU A 198 -10.88 0.73 -36.36
CA LEU A 198 -12.24 0.45 -36.85
C LEU A 198 -13.04 1.73 -37.18
N ALA A 199 -12.34 2.87 -37.32
CA ALA A 199 -12.90 4.14 -37.79
C ALA A 199 -12.33 4.51 -39.17
#